data_AF-A0A1H6LA68-F1
#
_entry.id   AF-A0A1H6LA68-F1
#
_cell.length_a   1.000
_cell.length_b   1.000
_cell.length_c   1.000
_cell.angle_alpha   90.00
_cell.angle_beta   90.00
_cell.angle_gamma   90.00
#
_symmetry.space_group_name_H-M   'P 1'
#
loop_
_entity.id
_entity.type
_entity.pdbx_description
1 polymer ?
#
loop_
_entity_poly.entity_id
_entity_poly.type
_entity_poly.pdbx_seq_one_letter_code
_entity_poly.pdbx_strand_id
1 'polypeptide(L)'
;MPDLLNDNIKPVLLHGDLWSGNIISGENHPYFIDSASYYGHREIDFALTFMFGGFSNAFYQSYHNTYPFDAGFDRRKPLYMLYHYLNHLNIFGGGYHANVMNCYNALYG
;
A
#
# COMPACT_ATOMS: atom_id res chain seq x y z
N MET A 1 0.67 18.78 -4.72
CA MET A 1 0.01 17.51 -5.09
C MET A 1 0.02 17.16 -6.58
N PRO A 2 -0.01 18.11 -7.55
CA PRO A 2 -0.05 17.77 -8.98
C PRO A 2 1.11 16.88 -9.47
N ASP A 3 2.24 16.85 -8.77
CA ASP A 3 3.44 16.14 -9.24
C ASP A 3 3.60 14.73 -8.65
N LEU A 4 2.72 14.29 -7.74
CA LEU A 4 2.82 12.95 -7.17
C LEU A 4 2.19 11.90 -8.10
N LEU A 5 1.10 12.22 -8.77
CA LEU A 5 0.44 11.32 -9.72
C LEU A 5 0.51 11.97 -11.10
N ASN A 6 0.85 11.20 -12.12
CA ASN A 6 0.83 11.66 -13.51
C ASN A 6 -0.24 10.89 -14.29
N ASP A 7 -0.61 11.41 -15.45
CA ASP A 7 -1.67 10.82 -16.29
C ASP A 7 -1.26 9.48 -16.96
N ASN A 8 0.00 9.05 -16.81
CA ASN A 8 0.52 7.81 -17.40
C ASN A 8 0.35 6.59 -16.48
N ILE A 9 -0.37 6.72 -15.36
CA ILE A 9 -0.68 5.58 -14.49
C ILE A 9 -1.62 4.63 -15.24
N LYS A 10 -1.13 3.42 -15.51
CA LYS A 10 -1.94 2.34 -16.06
C LYS A 10 -2.72 1.65 -14.93
N PRO A 11 -4.07 1.67 -14.94
CA PRO A 11 -4.85 0.96 -13.94
C PRO A 11 -4.61 -0.55 -14.04
N VAL A 12 -4.43 -1.20 -12.89
CA VAL A 12 -4.37 -2.66 -12.76
C VAL A 12 -5.37 -3.10 -11.72
N LEU A 13 -5.78 -4.37 -11.77
CA LEU A 13 -6.59 -4.97 -10.73
C LEU A 13 -5.79 -5.05 -9.43
N LEU A 14 -6.33 -4.46 -8.37
CA LEU A 14 -5.77 -4.46 -7.01
C LEU A 14 -6.54 -5.42 -6.12
N HIS A 15 -5.85 -5.98 -5.13
CA HIS A 15 -6.48 -6.62 -3.98
C HIS A 15 -7.24 -5.60 -3.13
N GLY A 16 -6.69 -4.39 -2.98
CA GLY A 16 -7.32 -3.26 -2.30
C GLY A 16 -7.26 -3.30 -0.78
N ASP A 17 -6.85 -4.42 -0.18
CA ASP A 17 -6.58 -4.55 1.27
C ASP A 17 -5.41 -5.52 1.53
N LEU A 18 -4.30 -5.36 0.79
CA LEU A 18 -3.17 -6.30 0.85
C LEU A 18 -2.24 -6.03 2.04
N TRP A 19 -2.47 -6.71 3.17
CA TRP A 19 -1.56 -6.72 4.32
C TRP A 19 -1.36 -8.15 4.84
N SER A 20 -0.46 -8.32 5.82
CA SER A 20 0.00 -9.64 6.26
C SER A 20 -1.12 -10.53 6.83
N GLY A 21 -2.18 -9.94 7.38
CA GLY A 21 -3.36 -10.67 7.86
C GLY A 21 -4.22 -11.27 6.75
N ASN A 22 -4.14 -10.74 5.52
CA ASN A 22 -4.95 -11.15 4.38
C ASN A 22 -4.20 -12.10 3.43
N ILE A 23 -3.10 -12.70 3.90
CA ILE A 23 -2.31 -13.68 3.15
C ILE A 23 -2.21 -14.97 3.95
N ILE A 24 -2.56 -16.08 3.30
CA ILE A 24 -2.40 -17.43 3.84
C ILE A 24 -1.32 -18.14 3.04
N SER A 25 -0.27 -18.62 3.73
CA SER A 25 0.76 -19.46 3.11
C SER A 25 0.18 -20.84 2.77
N GLY A 26 0.13 -21.18 1.48
CA GLY A 26 -0.13 -22.54 1.02
C GLY A 26 1.14 -23.35 0.80
N GLU A 27 1.00 -24.63 0.49
CA GLU A 27 2.13 -25.52 0.22
C GLU A 27 2.98 -25.06 -0.97
N ASN A 28 2.34 -24.60 -2.06
CA ASN A 28 3.02 -24.24 -3.31
C ASN A 28 2.85 -22.77 -3.70
N HIS A 29 1.90 -22.05 -3.11
CA HIS A 29 1.57 -20.67 -3.45
C HIS A 29 0.85 -19.97 -2.29
N PRO A 30 0.93 -18.64 -2.20
CA PRO A 30 0.11 -17.89 -1.27
C PRO A 30 -1.35 -17.83 -1.75
N TYR A 31 -2.27 -17.74 -0.80
CA TYR A 31 -3.66 -17.40 -1.02
C TYR A 31 -3.93 -16.00 -0.48
N PHE A 32 -4.67 -15.21 -1.25
CA PHE A 32 -5.12 -13.87 -0.86
C PHE A 32 -6.61 -13.92 -0.51
N ILE A 33 -6.98 -13.29 0.60
CA ILE A 33 -8.35 -13.31 1.15
C ILE A 33 -8.82 -11.90 1.49
N ASP A 34 -10.13 -11.73 1.70
CA ASP A 34 -10.74 -10.48 2.17
C ASP A 34 -10.40 -9.25 1.31
N SER A 35 -10.52 -9.41 -0.01
CA SER A 35 -10.21 -8.34 -0.95
C SER A 35 -11.23 -7.19 -0.90
N ALA A 36 -10.74 -5.97 -1.07
CA ALA A 36 -11.52 -4.78 -1.39
C ALA A 36 -11.21 -4.34 -2.84
N SER A 37 -11.37 -5.25 -3.80
CA SER A 37 -10.79 -5.14 -5.14
C SER A 37 -11.31 -3.97 -5.98
N TYR A 38 -10.42 -3.28 -6.69
CA TYR A 38 -10.74 -2.25 -7.69
C TYR A 38 -9.59 -2.08 -8.70
N TYR A 39 -9.83 -1.34 -9.79
CA TYR A 39 -8.77 -0.95 -10.71
C TYR A 39 -8.13 0.36 -10.27
N GLY A 40 -6.82 0.35 -10.05
CA GLY A 40 -6.10 1.52 -9.56
C GLY A 40 -4.60 1.44 -9.83
N HIS A 41 -3.84 2.29 -9.15
CA HIS A 41 -2.38 2.27 -9.25
C HIS A 41 -1.82 1.10 -8.44
N ARG A 42 -1.04 0.21 -9.08
CA ARG A 42 -0.42 -0.98 -8.44
C ARG A 42 0.35 -0.70 -7.15
N GLU A 43 0.91 0.50 -7.03
CA GLU A 43 1.68 0.92 -5.85
C GLU A 43 0.82 1.03 -4.59
N ILE A 44 -0.51 1.07 -4.71
CA ILE A 44 -1.42 1.14 -3.58
C ILE A 44 -1.34 -0.14 -2.75
N ASP A 45 -1.56 -1.31 -3.37
CA ASP A 45 -1.44 -2.61 -2.68
C ASP A 45 -0.05 -2.77 -2.05
N PHE A 46 0.99 -2.34 -2.76
CA PHE A 46 2.35 -2.48 -2.28
C PHE A 46 2.70 -1.52 -1.15
N ALA A 47 2.16 -0.29 -1.14
CA ALA A 47 2.31 0.62 -0.01
C ALA A 47 1.65 0.05 1.25
N LEU A 48 0.57 -0.72 1.07
CA LEU A 48 -0.17 -1.32 2.16
C LEU A 48 0.57 -2.42 2.89
N THR A 49 1.41 -3.18 2.19
CA THR A 49 2.21 -4.22 2.81
C THR A 49 3.20 -3.68 3.86
N PHE A 50 3.49 -2.37 3.87
CA PHE A 50 4.34 -1.71 4.88
C PHE A 50 3.59 -1.34 6.16
N MET A 51 2.27 -1.28 6.13
CA MET A 51 1.45 -1.10 7.33
C MET A 51 1.45 -2.44 8.08
N PHE A 52 1.60 -2.44 9.40
CA PHE A 52 1.52 -3.67 10.22
C PHE A 52 2.71 -4.65 10.12
N GLY A 53 3.93 -4.11 10.05
CA GLY A 53 5.16 -4.88 10.26
C GLY A 53 5.93 -5.26 8.98
N GLY A 54 5.36 -5.01 7.80
CA GLY A 54 6.07 -5.23 6.54
C GLY A 54 6.05 -6.69 6.10
N PHE A 55 6.37 -6.92 4.83
CA PHE A 55 6.71 -8.24 4.30
C PHE A 55 8.23 -8.42 4.30
N SER A 56 8.69 -9.65 4.00
CA SER A 56 10.11 -9.94 3.92
C SER A 56 10.79 -9.13 2.81
N ASN A 57 12.08 -8.80 3.00
CA ASN A 57 12.85 -8.12 1.96
C ASN A 57 12.89 -8.92 0.64
N ALA A 58 12.85 -10.26 0.72
CA ALA A 58 12.77 -11.13 -0.45
C ALA A 58 11.49 -10.89 -1.29
N PHE A 59 10.34 -10.64 -0.64
CA PHE A 59 9.11 -10.29 -1.35
C PHE A 59 9.29 -8.98 -2.15
N TYR A 60 9.83 -7.94 -1.50
CA TYR A 60 10.03 -6.64 -2.14
C TYR A 60 11.02 -6.70 -3.29
N GLN A 61 12.14 -7.42 -3.12
CA GLN A 61 13.14 -7.63 -4.17
C GLN A 61 12.57 -8.41 -5.36
N SER A 62 11.84 -9.49 -5.10
CA SER A 62 11.22 -10.31 -6.15
C SER A 62 10.23 -9.50 -7.01
N TYR A 63 9.38 -8.72 -6.34
CA TYR A 63 8.45 -7.83 -7.04
C TYR A 63 9.19 -6.78 -7.86
N HIS A 64 10.18 -6.10 -7.27
CA HIS A 64 10.95 -5.06 -7.98
C HIS A 64 11.69 -5.61 -9.20
N ASN A 65 12.26 -6.81 -9.11
CA ASN A 65 12.96 -7.45 -10.24
C ASN A 65 12.01 -7.83 -11.38
N THR A 66 10.74 -8.12 -11.07
CA THR A 66 9.73 -8.51 -12.06
C THR A 66 8.99 -7.30 -12.65
N TYR A 67 8.63 -6.35 -11.79
CA TYR A 67 7.91 -5.14 -12.17
C TYR A 67 8.41 -3.92 -11.35
N PRO A 68 9.54 -3.31 -11.77
CA PRO A 68 10.16 -2.20 -11.04
C PRO A 68 9.19 -1.04 -10.83
N PHE A 69 9.23 -0.39 -9.66
CA PHE A 69 8.45 0.82 -9.40
C PHE A 69 8.91 2.00 -10.23
N ASP A 70 7.96 2.88 -10.55
CA ASP A 70 8.30 4.15 -11.19
C ASP A 70 9.06 5.03 -10.20
N ALA A 71 9.94 5.89 -10.71
CA ALA A 71 10.65 6.86 -9.88
C ALA A 71 9.66 7.64 -9.01
N GLY A 72 10.01 7.84 -7.74
CA GLY A 72 9.18 8.57 -6.78
C GLY A 72 8.20 7.74 -5.97
N PHE A 73 8.25 6.39 -6.03
CA PHE A 73 7.41 5.54 -5.17
C PHE A 73 7.50 5.93 -3.69
N ASP A 74 8.70 6.18 -3.16
CA ASP A 74 8.85 6.57 -1.74
C ASP A 74 8.14 7.89 -1.40
N ARG A 75 7.98 8.80 -2.36
CA ARG A 75 7.22 10.04 -2.19
C ARG A 75 5.70 9.80 -2.29
N ARG A 76 5.27 8.82 -3.08
CA ARG A 76 3.86 8.45 -3.24
C ARG A 76 3.36 7.49 -2.15
N LYS A 77 4.24 6.70 -1.54
CA LYS A 77 3.88 5.70 -0.52
C LYS A 77 3.08 6.28 0.66
N PRO A 78 3.46 7.43 1.27
CA PRO A 78 2.66 8.05 2.33
C PRO A 78 1.25 8.45 1.86
N LEU A 79 1.07 8.82 0.59
CA LEU A 79 -0.24 9.15 0.03
C LEU A 79 -1.16 7.92 0.01
N TYR A 80 -0.65 6.76 -0.43
CA TYR A 80 -1.44 5.53 -0.45
C TYR A 80 -1.75 5.03 0.96
N MET A 81 -0.77 5.07 1.88
CA MET A 81 -0.96 4.68 3.27
C MET A 81 -1.95 5.60 4.01
N LEU A 82 -2.00 6.90 3.66
CA LEU A 82 -2.89 7.87 4.29
C LEU A 82 -4.37 7.46 4.16
N TYR A 83 -4.80 7.00 2.99
CA TYR A 83 -6.17 6.53 2.77
C TYR A 83 -6.53 5.41 3.77
N HIS A 84 -5.65 4.42 3.93
CA HIS A 84 -5.93 3.29 4.80
C HIS A 84 -5.79 3.62 6.30
N TYR A 85 -4.88 4.52 6.68
CA TYR A 85 -4.83 5.01 8.06
C TYR A 85 -6.03 5.86 8.42
N LEU A 86 -6.58 6.65 7.49
CA LEU A 86 -7.86 7.34 7.69
C LEU A 86 -9.00 6.35 7.86
N ASN A 87 -9.05 5.28 7.05
CA ASN A 87 -10.03 4.21 7.22
C ASN A 87 -9.91 3.53 8.60
N HIS A 88 -8.68 3.22 9.04
CA HIS A 88 -8.43 2.62 10.36
C HIS A 88 -8.78 3.58 11.50
N LEU A 89 -8.50 4.87 11.37
CA LEU A 89 -8.91 5.89 12.33
C LEU A 89 -10.44 5.95 12.44
N ASN A 90 -11.16 5.86 11.31
CA ASN A 90 -12.62 5.87 11.28
C ASN A 90 -13.23 4.63 11.95
N ILE A 91 -12.67 3.44 11.71
CA ILE A 91 -13.24 2.16 12.19
C ILE A 91 -12.78 1.82 13.62
N PHE A 92 -11.50 2.03 13.93
CA PHE A 92 -10.86 1.57 15.18
C PHE A 92 -10.50 2.71 16.14
N GLY A 93 -10.63 3.97 15.72
CA GLY A 93 -10.48 5.14 16.58
C GLY A 93 -9.04 5.64 16.77
N GLY A 94 -8.86 6.45 17.82
CA GLY A 94 -7.74 7.39 17.98
C GLY A 94 -6.34 6.80 17.98
N GLY A 95 -6.18 5.48 18.16
CA GLY A 95 -4.87 4.81 18.08
C GLY A 95 -4.15 5.01 16.74
N TYR A 96 -4.89 5.30 15.67
CA TYR A 96 -4.34 5.53 14.33
C TYR A 96 -4.08 7.00 13.97
N HIS A 97 -4.44 7.95 14.86
CA HIS A 97 -4.27 9.38 14.58
C HIS A 97 -2.81 9.76 14.30
N ALA A 98 -1.87 9.21 15.08
CA ALA A 98 -0.44 9.47 14.87
C ALA A 98 0.03 8.99 13.48
N ASN A 99 -0.46 7.85 13.01
CA ASN A 99 -0.11 7.33 11.68
C ASN A 99 -0.65 8.23 10.55
N VAL A 100 -1.89 8.72 10.68
CA VAL A 100 -2.47 9.70 9.76
C VAL A 100 -1.58 10.95 9.71
N MET A 101 -1.23 11.50 10.88
CA MET A 101 -0.39 12.71 10.94
C MET A 101 1.01 12.50 10.40
N ASN A 102 1.61 11.32 10.61
CA ASN A 102 2.92 10.99 10.03
C ASN A 102 2.87 10.95 8.49
N CYS A 103 1.82 10.34 7.92
CA CYS A 103 1.65 10.33 6.46
C CYS A 103 1.36 11.75 5.93
N TYR A 104 0.53 12.53 6.61
CA TYR A 104 0.26 13.92 6.27
C TYR A 104 1.54 14.76 6.28
N ASN A 105 2.32 14.69 7.36
CA ASN A 105 3.57 15.45 7.47
C ASN A 105 4.61 15.01 6.43
N ALA A 106 4.67 13.73 6.06
CA ALA A 106 5.56 13.28 4.98
C ALA A 106 5.17 13.82 3.59
N LEU A 107 3.92 14.26 3.42
CA LEU A 107 3.41 14.83 2.17
C LEU A 107 3.45 16.37 2.14
N TYR A 108 3.34 17.01 3.30
CA TYR A 108 3.07 18.46 3.42
C TYR A 108 3.95 19.22 4.42
N GLY A 109 4.79 18.52 5.18
CA GLY A 109 5.81 19.11 6.07
C GLY A 109 7.13 19.27 5.34
#